data_AF-A0A966PL40-F1
#
_entry.id   AF-A0A966PL40-F1
#
_cell.length_a   1.000
_cell.length_b   1.000
_cell.length_c   1.000
_cell.angle_alpha   90.00
_cell.angle_beta   90.00
_cell.angle_gamma   90.00
#
_symmetry.space_group_name_H-M   'P 1'
#
loop_
_entity.id
_entity.type
_entity.pdbx_description
1 polymer ?
#
loop_
_entity_poly.entity_id
_entity_poly.type
_entity_poly.pdbx_seq_one_letter_code
_entity_poly.pdbx_strand_id
1 'polypeptide(L)'
;MTNPLNVQYPESRSWRAWCSPLDNEPAHPRVDNAASTAENRTRNKTQELSCPEERPSDDKVCERPAQRHLFVRTLRSLPIVHTFMKTLTLPRFPRPLHLVDVDNLMGDPRVIDDEVIDHWLDEYRYASGYRPGDHAIVGTGCNGRHAFAVQRCWQPARIVRRPGPDGADEALIEAAVTEAERGRYSHFIIGSGDHRFADLHDTLVDRGYPVWVVSRPRALSRRLRERAGDRVLYLPDTGLI
;
A
#
# COMPACT_ATOMS: atom_id res chain seq x y z
N MET A 1 -31.82 18.74 -28.09
CA MET A 1 -31.00 17.83 -28.91
C MET A 1 -29.68 18.52 -29.20
N THR A 2 -28.66 18.25 -28.39
CA THR A 2 -27.29 18.72 -28.59
C THR A 2 -26.37 17.64 -28.05
N ASN A 3 -25.59 17.04 -28.94
CA ASN A 3 -24.61 16.00 -28.69
C ASN A 3 -23.30 16.65 -28.21
N PRO A 4 -22.76 16.31 -27.03
CA PRO A 4 -21.41 16.68 -26.67
C PRO A 4 -20.47 15.45 -26.66
N LEU A 5 -19.51 15.48 -27.59
CA LEU A 5 -18.10 15.11 -27.40
C LEU A 5 -17.82 13.64 -27.05
N ASN A 6 -17.68 12.75 -28.04
CA ASN A 6 -16.41 12.45 -28.73
C ASN A 6 -15.14 12.68 -27.90
N VAL A 7 -14.97 11.89 -26.83
CA VAL A 7 -13.66 11.65 -26.23
C VAL A 7 -12.95 10.61 -27.09
N GLN A 8 -12.10 11.07 -28.01
CA GLN A 8 -11.12 10.19 -28.66
C GLN A 8 -10.10 9.78 -27.59
N TYR A 9 -10.18 8.52 -27.14
CA TYR A 9 -9.04 7.86 -26.54
C TYR A 9 -7.92 7.85 -27.59
N PRO A 10 -6.68 8.25 -27.25
CA PRO A 10 -5.57 8.05 -28.18
C PRO A 10 -5.50 6.56 -28.51
N GLU A 11 -5.65 6.26 -29.80
CA GLU A 11 -5.54 4.93 -30.37
C GLU A 11 -4.35 4.21 -29.75
N SER A 12 -4.64 3.11 -29.06
CA SER A 12 -3.76 1.95 -28.84
C SER A 12 -2.28 2.18 -29.17
N ARG A 13 -1.58 2.96 -28.34
CA ARG A 13 -0.11 2.90 -28.30
C ARG A 13 0.22 1.46 -27.91
N SER A 14 0.81 0.72 -28.84
CA SER A 14 0.91 -0.74 -28.74
C SER A 14 1.43 -1.13 -27.37
N TRP A 15 0.67 -1.92 -26.62
CA TRP A 15 1.09 -2.54 -25.36
C TRP A 15 2.48 -3.21 -25.50
N ARG A 16 2.85 -3.65 -26.71
CA ARG A 16 4.18 -4.15 -27.04
C ARG A 16 5.29 -3.14 -26.74
N ALA A 17 5.10 -1.85 -26.99
CA ALA A 17 6.09 -0.82 -26.65
C ALA A 17 6.30 -0.67 -25.14
N TRP A 18 5.32 -1.06 -24.32
CA TRP A 18 5.39 -1.00 -22.86
C TRP A 18 5.86 -2.33 -22.25
N CYS A 19 5.62 -3.44 -22.95
CA CYS A 19 5.94 -4.80 -22.52
C CYS A 19 7.13 -5.43 -23.26
N SER A 20 7.85 -4.67 -24.10
CA SER A 20 8.99 -5.19 -24.84
C SER A 20 10.05 -5.71 -23.86
N PRO A 21 10.56 -6.93 -24.08
CA PRO A 21 11.63 -7.46 -23.26
C PRO A 21 12.93 -6.73 -23.56
N LEU A 22 13.53 -6.18 -22.50
CA LEU A 22 14.94 -5.75 -22.39
C LEU A 22 15.35 -4.45 -23.12
N ASP A 23 16.00 -3.59 -22.34
CA ASP A 23 17.26 -2.94 -22.71
C ASP A 23 17.36 -2.29 -24.10
N ASN A 24 16.99 -1.02 -24.18
CA ASN A 24 17.66 -0.10 -25.08
C ASN A 24 18.23 1.06 -24.26
N GLU A 25 19.38 0.82 -23.63
CA GLU A 25 20.32 1.91 -23.30
C GLU A 25 20.77 2.56 -24.61
N PRO A 26 20.72 3.88 -24.76
CA PRO A 26 21.74 4.54 -25.57
C PRO A 26 23.06 4.43 -24.78
N ALA A 27 24.07 3.80 -25.40
CA ALA A 27 25.41 3.71 -24.86
C ALA A 27 25.91 5.09 -24.37
N HIS A 28 26.13 5.23 -23.07
CA HIS A 28 26.86 6.36 -22.53
C HIS A 28 28.33 6.27 -23.01
N PRO A 29 28.89 7.33 -23.61
CA PRO A 29 30.32 7.35 -23.90
C PRO A 29 31.11 7.30 -22.60
N ARG A 30 32.09 6.39 -22.55
CA ARG A 30 33.11 6.32 -21.50
C ARG A 30 33.78 7.68 -21.37
N VAL A 31 33.67 8.29 -20.19
CA VAL A 31 34.50 9.43 -19.82
C VAL A 31 35.76 8.85 -19.18
N ASP A 32 36.88 9.04 -19.86
CA ASP A 32 38.21 8.69 -19.37
C ASP A 32 38.56 9.58 -18.16
N ASN A 33 38.73 8.95 -16.99
CA ASN A 33 39.28 9.61 -15.82
C ASN A 33 40.81 9.60 -15.89
N ALA A 34 41.38 10.69 -16.40
CA ALA A 34 42.79 11.03 -16.20
C ALA A 34 42.95 11.90 -14.94
N ALA A 35 43.97 11.58 -14.15
CA ALA A 35 44.27 12.09 -12.83
C ALA A 35 44.76 13.56 -12.79
N SER A 36 44.52 14.22 -11.64
CA SER A 36 45.23 15.40 -11.12
C SER A 36 44.77 15.62 -9.67
N THR A 37 45.31 14.94 -8.66
CA THR A 37 46.44 15.36 -7.77
C THR A 37 46.50 16.81 -7.29
N ALA A 38 46.76 16.92 -5.97
CA ALA A 38 47.29 18.03 -5.16
C ALA A 38 46.26 19.07 -4.64
N GLU A 39 45.93 19.07 -3.34
CA GLU A 39 46.63 19.75 -2.22
C GLU A 39 45.83 21.01 -1.81
N ASN A 40 45.66 21.48 -0.58
CA ASN A 40 46.07 21.08 0.77
C ASN A 40 45.27 21.97 1.76
N ARG A 41 44.97 21.41 2.94
CA ARG A 41 45.15 22.05 4.27
C ARG A 41 44.27 23.24 4.73
N THR A 42 43.65 22.99 5.90
CA THR A 42 43.25 23.87 7.04
C THR A 42 41.75 23.74 7.35
N ARG A 43 41.25 23.60 8.59
CA ARG A 43 41.81 23.72 9.95
C ARG A 43 40.83 23.01 10.91
N ASN A 44 41.38 22.30 11.89
CA ASN A 44 40.67 21.82 13.09
C ASN A 44 40.13 22.98 13.94
N LYS A 45 38.98 22.80 14.57
CA LYS A 45 38.73 23.29 15.93
C LYS A 45 37.64 22.49 16.64
N THR A 46 38.12 21.65 17.56
CA THR A 46 37.45 21.09 18.73
C THR A 46 36.94 22.20 19.64
N GLN A 47 35.74 22.06 20.20
CA GLN A 47 35.41 22.66 21.49
C GLN A 47 34.38 21.80 22.23
N GLU A 48 34.90 21.09 23.23
CA GLU A 48 34.21 20.55 24.41
C GLU A 48 33.87 21.69 25.39
N LEU A 49 33.15 21.32 26.47
CA LEU A 49 32.80 22.01 27.73
C LEU A 49 31.31 22.41 27.78
N SER A 50 30.55 22.21 28.85
CA SER A 50 30.65 21.39 30.06
C SER A 50 29.26 21.41 30.72
N CYS A 51 28.95 20.40 31.52
CA CYS A 51 27.84 20.40 32.47
C CYS A 51 28.04 21.49 33.56
N PRO A 52 26.97 21.82 34.31
CA PRO A 52 27.13 21.69 35.75
C PRO A 52 25.99 20.91 36.43
N GLU A 53 26.45 20.23 37.47
CA GLU A 53 25.79 19.57 38.59
C GLU A 53 24.88 20.51 39.39
N GLU A 54 23.76 20.01 39.93
CA GLU A 54 23.40 20.13 41.36
C GLU A 54 22.08 19.39 41.71
N ARG A 55 22.18 18.54 42.75
CA ARG A 55 21.14 17.98 43.65
C ARG A 55 21.06 18.90 44.88
N PRO A 56 20.05 18.88 45.81
CA PRO A 56 19.58 17.66 46.51
C PRO A 56 18.15 17.61 47.11
N SER A 57 17.85 16.44 47.74
CA SER A 57 17.02 16.17 48.94
C SER A 57 15.50 16.45 48.88
N ASP A 58 14.59 15.73 49.54
CA ASP A 58 14.56 14.49 50.32
C ASP A 58 13.07 14.17 50.59
N ASP A 59 12.79 12.92 50.95
CA ASP A 59 11.67 12.46 51.78
C ASP A 59 10.22 12.60 51.31
N LYS A 60 9.59 11.45 51.03
CA LYS A 60 8.70 10.82 52.02
C LYS A 60 8.31 9.39 51.64
N VAL A 61 8.81 8.47 52.46
CA VAL A 61 8.25 7.13 52.71
C VAL A 61 6.87 7.27 53.35
N CYS A 62 5.90 6.49 52.90
CA CYS A 62 4.81 6.05 53.77
C CYS A 62 4.36 4.64 53.36
N GLU A 63 4.36 3.75 54.34
CA GLU A 63 4.16 2.30 54.23
C GLU A 63 2.68 1.89 54.11
N ARG A 64 2.50 0.71 53.49
CA ARG A 64 1.43 -0.34 53.49
C ARG A 64 0.42 -0.35 54.67
N PRO A 65 -0.76 -1.05 54.61
CA PRO A 65 -0.94 -2.41 54.05
C PRO A 65 -2.37 -2.82 53.54
N ALA A 66 -2.52 -4.14 53.30
CA ALA A 66 -3.73 -4.96 53.18
C ALA A 66 -4.21 -5.29 51.75
N GLN A 67 -3.78 -6.42 51.18
CA GLN A 67 -4.45 -7.73 51.29
C GLN A 67 -5.91 -7.71 50.80
N ARG A 68 -6.11 -8.22 49.57
CA ARG A 68 -7.26 -9.10 49.29
C ARG A 68 -6.76 -10.32 48.52
N HIS A 69 -6.74 -11.43 49.26
CA HIS A 69 -6.60 -12.78 48.75
C HIS A 69 -7.68 -13.05 47.72
N LEU A 70 -7.32 -13.34 46.47
CA LEU A 70 -8.21 -14.06 45.57
C LEU A 70 -7.91 -15.55 45.72
N PHE A 71 -8.87 -16.19 46.33
CA PHE A 71 -9.02 -17.62 46.61
C PHE A 71 -8.54 -18.50 45.44
N VAL A 72 -7.34 -19.09 45.54
CA VAL A 72 -6.96 -20.23 44.71
C VAL A 72 -7.70 -21.44 45.27
N ARG A 73 -8.93 -21.64 44.80
CA ARG A 73 -9.69 -22.85 45.11
C ARG A 73 -9.13 -23.98 44.25
N THR A 74 -8.44 -24.89 44.92
CA THR A 74 -7.86 -26.12 44.41
C THR A 74 -8.92 -26.96 43.68
N LEU A 75 -8.89 -26.97 42.34
CA LEU A 75 -9.55 -28.03 41.56
C LEU A 75 -8.55 -29.18 41.42
N ARG A 76 -8.64 -30.11 42.37
CA ARG A 76 -8.08 -31.45 42.22
C ARG A 76 -8.79 -32.14 41.04
N SER A 77 -7.97 -32.78 40.20
CA SER A 77 -8.28 -33.91 39.32
C SER A 77 -9.37 -33.74 38.25
N LEU A 78 -8.95 -33.36 37.04
CA LEU A 78 -9.53 -33.86 35.77
C LEU A 78 -8.38 -34.11 34.76
N PRO A 79 -8.24 -35.32 34.21
CA PRO A 79 -7.10 -35.68 33.36
C PRO A 79 -7.40 -35.39 31.90
N ILE A 80 -7.40 -34.13 31.47
CA ILE A 80 -7.40 -33.79 30.04
C ILE A 80 -6.57 -32.50 29.84
N VAL A 81 -5.25 -32.62 29.90
CA VAL A 81 -4.35 -31.51 29.54
C VAL A 81 -3.30 -32.02 28.55
N HIS A 82 -3.73 -32.45 27.37
CA HIS A 82 -2.81 -32.67 26.25
C HIS A 82 -3.21 -31.99 24.94
N THR A 83 -4.35 -31.29 24.88
CA THR A 83 -4.80 -30.73 23.60
C THR A 83 -5.58 -29.44 23.82
N PHE A 84 -4.87 -28.31 23.99
CA PHE A 84 -5.20 -27.00 23.40
C PHE A 84 -4.32 -25.88 24.00
N MET A 85 -3.02 -25.92 23.74
CA MET A 85 -2.26 -24.67 23.64
C MET A 85 -2.36 -24.18 22.19
N LYS A 86 -3.59 -23.92 21.71
CA LYS A 86 -3.74 -22.97 20.59
C LYS A 86 -3.34 -21.65 21.19
N THR A 87 -2.17 -21.17 20.81
CA THR A 87 -1.72 -19.78 20.94
C THR A 87 -2.94 -18.88 20.95
N LEU A 88 -3.19 -18.17 22.06
CA LEU A 88 -4.20 -17.13 22.15
C LEU A 88 -3.83 -16.07 21.11
N THR A 89 -4.28 -16.32 19.88
CA THR A 89 -4.24 -15.36 18.80
C THR A 89 -5.33 -14.40 19.22
N LEU A 90 -4.94 -13.26 19.80
CA LEU A 90 -5.85 -12.14 19.97
C LEU A 90 -6.65 -12.03 18.66
N PRO A 91 -7.98 -11.87 18.71
CA PRO A 91 -8.76 -11.73 17.48
C PRO A 91 -8.09 -10.62 16.67
N ARG A 92 -7.46 -10.98 15.55
CA ARG A 92 -6.96 -9.97 14.61
C ARG A 92 -8.22 -9.20 14.26
N PHE A 93 -8.25 -7.90 14.58
CA PHE A 93 -9.29 -7.03 14.05
C PHE A 93 -9.40 -7.37 12.56
N PRO A 94 -10.61 -7.71 12.08
CA PRO A 94 -10.73 -8.16 10.71
C PRO A 94 -10.31 -6.96 9.85
N ARG A 95 -9.28 -7.19 9.03
CA ARG A 95 -8.52 -6.14 8.35
C ARG A 95 -8.95 -6.05 6.89
N PRO A 96 -8.85 -4.86 6.27
CA PRO A 96 -9.07 -4.72 4.84
C PRO A 96 -8.03 -5.43 3.98
N LEU A 97 -8.46 -5.70 2.75
CA LEU A 97 -7.58 -5.89 1.61
C LEU A 97 -7.80 -4.77 0.58
N HIS A 98 -6.74 -4.01 0.31
CA HIS A 98 -6.67 -3.03 -0.75
C HIS A 98 -6.21 -3.71 -2.03
N LEU A 99 -7.01 -3.56 -3.10
CA LEU A 99 -6.73 -4.03 -4.45
C LEU A 99 -6.49 -2.80 -5.30
N VAL A 100 -5.23 -2.50 -5.61
CA VAL A 100 -4.87 -1.19 -6.14
C VAL A 100 -4.33 -1.33 -7.55
N ASP A 101 -5.02 -0.74 -8.51
CA ASP A 101 -4.53 -0.55 -9.86
C ASP A 101 -3.76 0.77 -9.91
N VAL A 102 -2.46 0.69 -9.72
CA VAL A 102 -1.60 1.87 -9.53
C VAL A 102 -1.51 2.66 -10.83
N ASP A 103 -1.44 1.99 -11.97
CA ASP A 103 -1.32 2.60 -13.29
C ASP A 103 -2.58 3.41 -13.62
N ASN A 104 -3.77 2.89 -13.28
CA ASN A 104 -5.03 3.63 -13.48
C ASN A 104 -5.15 4.83 -12.53
N LEU A 105 -4.71 4.71 -11.28
CA LEU A 105 -4.85 5.81 -10.32
C LEU A 105 -3.80 6.90 -10.51
N MET A 106 -2.57 6.56 -10.86
CA MET A 106 -1.56 7.55 -11.25
C MET A 106 -1.86 8.10 -12.64
N GLY A 107 -2.33 7.28 -13.58
CA GLY A 107 -2.60 7.70 -14.96
C GLY A 107 -1.36 7.79 -15.85
N ASP A 108 -0.18 7.48 -15.33
CA ASP A 108 1.05 7.31 -16.11
C ASP A 108 1.82 6.06 -15.63
N PRO A 109 1.82 4.96 -16.40
CA PRO A 109 2.50 3.69 -16.05
C PRO A 109 4.03 3.75 -16.23
N ARG A 110 4.61 4.95 -16.34
CA ARG A 110 6.05 5.18 -16.56
C ARG A 110 6.70 5.95 -15.42
N VAL A 111 5.94 6.39 -14.43
CA VAL A 111 6.47 7.12 -13.27
C VAL A 111 7.45 6.23 -12.53
N ILE A 112 8.72 6.62 -12.42
CA ILE A 112 9.74 5.88 -11.67
C ILE A 112 10.35 6.72 -10.55
N ASP A 113 9.89 7.96 -10.41
CA ASP A 113 10.32 8.89 -9.38
C ASP A 113 9.66 8.53 -8.05
N ASP A 114 10.47 8.29 -7.02
CA ASP A 114 9.96 7.84 -5.73
C ASP A 114 9.23 8.94 -4.98
N GLU A 115 9.63 10.20 -5.11
CA GLU A 115 8.96 11.31 -4.42
C GLU A 115 7.54 11.47 -4.96
N VAL A 116 7.37 11.33 -6.27
CA VAL A 116 6.04 11.34 -6.91
C VAL A 116 5.20 10.15 -6.46
N ILE A 117 5.79 8.94 -6.42
CA ILE A 117 5.06 7.73 -5.99
C ILE A 117 4.70 7.82 -4.51
N ASP A 118 5.62 8.21 -3.63
CA ASP A 118 5.40 8.35 -2.19
C ASP A 118 4.33 9.41 -1.89
N HIS A 119 4.38 10.55 -2.56
CA HIS A 119 3.34 11.56 -2.42
C HIS A 119 1.96 11.01 -2.83
N TRP A 120 1.88 10.33 -3.98
CA TRP A 120 0.64 9.69 -4.40
C TRP A 120 0.16 8.61 -3.41
N LEU A 121 1.08 7.83 -2.86
CA LEU A 121 0.78 6.80 -1.85
C LEU A 121 0.20 7.42 -0.59
N ASP A 122 0.71 8.57 -0.15
CA ASP A 122 0.19 9.27 1.02
C ASP A 122 -1.24 9.79 0.79
N GLU A 123 -1.52 10.32 -0.41
CA GLU A 123 -2.88 10.70 -0.80
C GLU A 123 -3.82 9.48 -0.85
N TYR A 124 -3.36 8.36 -1.42
CA TYR A 124 -4.13 7.11 -1.41
C TYR A 124 -4.40 6.62 0.01
N ARG A 125 -3.38 6.60 0.88
CA ARG A 125 -3.49 6.14 2.26
C ARG A 125 -4.47 7.01 3.04
N TYR A 126 -4.38 8.32 2.87
CA TYR A 126 -5.29 9.27 3.50
C TYR A 126 -6.73 9.05 3.04
N ALA A 127 -6.98 9.02 1.72
CA ALA A 127 -8.33 8.89 1.17
C ALA A 127 -8.98 7.53 1.48
N SER A 128 -8.21 6.45 1.43
CA SER A 128 -8.70 5.09 1.69
C SER A 128 -8.79 4.73 3.17
N GLY A 129 -8.15 5.51 4.05
CA GLY A 129 -7.99 5.18 5.45
C GLY A 129 -7.04 3.99 5.70
N TYR A 130 -6.14 3.69 4.75
CA TYR A 130 -5.13 2.64 4.89
C TYR A 130 -4.30 2.86 6.15
N ARG A 131 -4.10 1.79 6.93
CA ARG A 131 -3.33 1.79 8.17
C ARG A 131 -2.28 0.68 8.18
N PRO A 132 -1.20 0.84 8.98
CA PRO A 132 -0.28 -0.24 9.25
C PRO A 132 -1.02 -1.50 9.76
N GLY A 133 -0.84 -2.62 9.07
CA GLY A 133 -1.52 -3.90 9.36
C GLY A 133 -2.53 -4.32 8.29
N ASP A 134 -2.99 -3.35 7.49
CA ASP A 134 -3.81 -3.57 6.31
C ASP A 134 -2.99 -4.24 5.21
N HIS A 135 -3.65 -5.02 4.37
CA HIS A 135 -3.00 -5.67 3.24
C HIS A 135 -3.27 -4.90 1.96
N ALA A 136 -2.25 -4.85 1.11
CA ALA A 136 -2.37 -4.30 -0.23
C ALA A 136 -1.84 -5.32 -1.25
N ILE A 137 -2.62 -5.54 -2.30
CA ILE A 137 -2.19 -6.18 -3.54
C ILE A 137 -2.28 -5.10 -4.61
N VAL A 138 -1.18 -4.86 -5.30
CA VAL A 138 -1.06 -3.77 -6.26
C VAL A 138 -0.83 -4.36 -7.64
N GLY A 139 -1.79 -4.14 -8.53
CA GLY A 139 -1.66 -4.38 -9.96
C GLY A 139 -0.89 -3.25 -10.61
N THR A 140 0.07 -3.60 -11.46
CA THR A 140 0.80 -2.66 -12.31
C THR A 140 1.11 -3.34 -13.63
N GLY A 141 1.32 -2.55 -14.67
CA GLY A 141 1.64 -3.02 -16.00
C GLY A 141 2.97 -3.78 -16.09
N CYS A 142 3.32 -4.12 -17.33
CA CYS A 142 4.51 -4.90 -17.65
C CYS A 142 5.83 -4.12 -17.57
N ASN A 143 5.80 -2.81 -17.32
CA ASN A 143 7.01 -2.01 -17.15
C ASN A 143 7.75 -2.37 -15.85
N GLY A 144 8.87 -3.08 -15.99
CA GLY A 144 9.66 -3.58 -14.86
C GLY A 144 10.21 -2.49 -13.94
N ARG A 145 10.63 -1.34 -14.50
CA ARG A 145 11.19 -0.22 -13.71
C ARG A 145 10.10 0.44 -12.88
N HIS A 146 8.94 0.67 -13.48
CA HIS A 146 7.77 1.21 -12.79
C HIS A 146 7.34 0.31 -11.63
N ALA A 147 7.15 -0.98 -11.90
CA ALA A 147 6.77 -1.95 -10.89
C ALA A 147 7.78 -2.04 -9.73
N PHE A 148 9.08 -1.93 -10.03
CA PHE A 148 10.13 -1.92 -9.01
C PHE A 148 10.07 -0.66 -8.14
N ALA A 149 9.88 0.52 -8.75
CA ALA A 149 9.72 1.77 -8.01
C ALA A 149 8.49 1.72 -7.08
N VAL A 150 7.34 1.27 -7.59
CA VAL A 150 6.12 1.09 -6.79
C VAL A 150 6.32 0.09 -5.65
N GLN A 151 6.95 -1.07 -5.90
CA GLN A 151 7.24 -2.07 -4.86
C GLN A 151 8.11 -1.51 -3.73
N ARG A 152 9.07 -0.65 -4.07
CA ARG A 152 10.01 -0.06 -3.11
C ARG A 152 9.31 0.97 -2.23
N CYS A 153 8.45 1.82 -2.80
CA CYS A 153 7.69 2.84 -2.08
C CYS A 153 6.55 2.25 -1.23
N TRP A 154 5.98 1.11 -1.64
CA TRP A 154 4.84 0.49 -0.96
C TRP A 154 5.17 -0.86 -0.31
N GLN A 155 6.00 -0.86 0.73
CA GLN A 155 6.21 -2.06 1.54
C GLN A 155 5.21 -2.12 2.70
N PRO A 156 4.63 -3.29 3.03
CA PRO A 156 4.87 -4.64 2.48
C PRO A 156 3.84 -5.08 1.41
N ALA A 157 3.44 -4.21 0.48
CA ALA A 157 2.44 -4.57 -0.53
C ALA A 157 2.91 -5.69 -1.46
N ARG A 158 1.98 -6.54 -1.88
CA ARG A 158 2.21 -7.60 -2.87
C ARG A 158 1.98 -7.04 -4.27
N ILE A 159 3.03 -6.95 -5.08
CA ILE A 159 2.88 -6.61 -6.49
C ILE A 159 2.42 -7.83 -7.30
N VAL A 160 1.42 -7.64 -8.15
CA VAL A 160 0.95 -8.63 -9.14
C VAL A 160 1.04 -8.03 -10.53
N ARG A 161 1.46 -8.85 -11.49
CA ARG A 161 1.65 -8.47 -12.89
C ARG A 161 1.34 -9.64 -13.79
N ARG A 162 0.85 -9.36 -14.99
CA ARG A 162 0.72 -10.33 -16.08
C ARG A 162 1.01 -9.63 -17.41
N PRO A 163 1.61 -10.33 -18.39
CA PRO A 163 1.76 -9.78 -19.73
C PRO A 163 0.42 -9.49 -20.41
N GLY A 164 0.41 -8.49 -21.29
CA GLY A 164 -0.75 -8.13 -22.12
C GLY A 164 -1.35 -6.77 -21.74
N PRO A 165 -2.25 -6.22 -22.58
CA PRO A 165 -2.86 -4.91 -22.36
C PRO A 165 -3.57 -4.79 -21.02
N ASP A 166 -4.19 -5.88 -20.58
CA ASP A 166 -5.09 -5.92 -19.42
C ASP A 166 -4.53 -6.81 -18.31
N GLY A 167 -3.24 -7.17 -18.40
CA GLY A 167 -2.65 -8.16 -17.51
C GLY A 167 -2.62 -7.72 -16.05
N ALA A 168 -2.44 -6.43 -15.78
CA ALA A 168 -2.52 -5.90 -14.43
C ALA A 168 -3.91 -6.14 -13.80
N ASP A 169 -4.97 -5.81 -14.56
CA ASP A 169 -6.37 -5.97 -14.15
C ASP A 169 -6.68 -7.44 -13.86
N GLU A 170 -6.36 -8.33 -14.79
CA GLU A 170 -6.65 -9.75 -14.65
C GLU A 170 -5.90 -10.38 -13.47
N ALA A 171 -4.62 -10.03 -13.29
CA ALA A 171 -3.81 -10.52 -12.18
C ALA A 171 -4.36 -10.04 -10.82
N LEU A 172 -4.85 -8.81 -10.77
CA LEU A 172 -5.43 -8.23 -9.57
C LEU A 172 -6.79 -8.87 -9.24
N ILE A 173 -7.64 -9.08 -10.25
CA ILE A 173 -8.94 -9.77 -10.12
C ILE A 173 -8.74 -11.22 -9.63
N GLU A 174 -7.82 -11.98 -10.22
CA GLU A 174 -7.54 -13.36 -9.80
C GLU A 174 -7.04 -13.41 -8.35
N ALA A 175 -6.14 -12.50 -7.98
CA ALA A 175 -5.64 -12.41 -6.62
C ALA A 175 -6.76 -12.07 -5.63
N ALA A 176 -7.66 -11.15 -5.99
CA ALA A 176 -8.81 -10.77 -5.18
C ALA A 176 -9.76 -11.95 -4.92
N VAL A 177 -10.11 -12.70 -5.97
CA VAL A 177 -10.97 -13.89 -5.86
C VAL A 177 -10.34 -14.93 -4.95
N THR A 178 -9.04 -15.24 -5.15
CA THR A 178 -8.29 -16.17 -4.30
C THR A 178 -8.28 -15.73 -2.83
N GLU A 179 -8.10 -14.44 -2.57
CA GLU A 179 -8.08 -13.90 -1.21
C GLU A 179 -9.47 -13.88 -0.54
N ALA A 180 -10.53 -13.67 -1.33
CA ALA A 180 -11.91 -13.75 -0.87
C ALA A 180 -12.30 -15.18 -0.47
N GLU A 181 -11.85 -16.19 -1.22
CA GLU A 181 -12.05 -17.61 -0.89
C GLU A 181 -11.35 -18.01 0.41
N ARG A 182 -10.23 -17.36 0.75
CA ARG A 182 -9.48 -17.62 1.99
C ARG A 182 -10.15 -17.05 3.24
N GLY A 183 -11.11 -16.13 3.12
CA GLY A 183 -11.91 -15.66 4.26
C GLY A 183 -11.15 -14.86 5.33
N ARG A 184 -10.03 -14.20 4.97
CA ARG A 184 -9.12 -13.56 5.95
C ARG A 184 -9.34 -12.07 6.18
N TYR A 185 -10.24 -11.45 5.42
CA TYR A 185 -10.45 -10.00 5.40
C TYR A 185 -11.86 -9.64 5.82
N SER A 186 -12.01 -8.48 6.45
CA SER A 186 -13.34 -7.93 6.77
C SER A 186 -14.07 -7.42 5.54
N HIS A 187 -13.32 -6.87 4.59
CA HIS A 187 -13.84 -6.08 3.49
C HIS A 187 -12.72 -5.81 2.47
N PHE A 188 -13.12 -5.28 1.32
CA PHE A 188 -12.22 -4.97 0.22
C PHE A 188 -12.29 -3.50 -0.15
N ILE A 189 -11.16 -2.94 -0.59
CA ILE A 189 -11.08 -1.61 -1.18
C ILE A 189 -10.50 -1.75 -2.57
N ILE A 190 -11.27 -1.39 -3.59
CA ILE A 190 -10.82 -1.36 -4.98
C ILE A 190 -10.30 0.03 -5.27
N GLY A 191 -8.98 0.18 -5.39
CA GLY A 191 -8.32 1.37 -5.87
C GLY A 191 -8.24 1.37 -7.39
N SER A 192 -9.32 1.70 -8.09
CA SER A 192 -9.36 1.90 -9.54
C SER A 192 -10.63 2.65 -9.94
N GLY A 193 -10.58 3.36 -11.07
CA GLY A 193 -11.78 3.86 -11.75
C GLY A 193 -12.31 2.95 -12.85
N ASP A 194 -11.57 1.90 -13.22
CA ASP A 194 -11.86 1.13 -14.43
C ASP A 194 -13.13 0.27 -14.31
N HIS A 195 -13.92 0.25 -15.39
CA HIS A 195 -15.12 -0.58 -15.51
C HIS A 195 -14.86 -2.10 -15.40
N ARG A 196 -13.63 -2.58 -15.62
CA ARG A 196 -13.28 -4.00 -15.47
C ARG A 196 -13.44 -4.52 -14.04
N PHE A 197 -13.29 -3.65 -13.05
CA PHE A 197 -13.48 -4.03 -11.64
C PHE A 197 -14.95 -4.08 -11.22
N ALA A 198 -15.88 -3.72 -12.11
CA ALA A 198 -17.31 -3.76 -11.81
C ALA A 198 -17.81 -5.18 -11.49
N ASP A 199 -17.37 -6.19 -12.25
CA ASP A 199 -17.80 -7.57 -12.01
C ASP A 199 -17.08 -8.19 -10.80
N LEU A 200 -15.85 -7.75 -10.53
CA LEU A 200 -15.16 -8.11 -9.28
C LEU A 200 -15.90 -7.55 -8.06
N HIS A 201 -16.36 -6.29 -8.12
CA HIS A 201 -17.15 -5.70 -7.05
C HIS A 201 -18.37 -6.56 -6.73
N ASP A 202 -19.19 -6.89 -7.73
CA ASP A 202 -20.39 -7.71 -7.55
C ASP A 202 -20.03 -9.08 -6.98
N THR A 203 -18.98 -9.71 -7.52
CA THR A 203 -18.47 -11.00 -7.04
C THR A 203 -18.08 -10.97 -5.55
N LEU A 204 -17.47 -9.88 -5.07
CA LEU A 204 -17.08 -9.73 -3.67
C LEU A 204 -18.28 -9.46 -2.76
N VAL A 205 -19.23 -8.64 -3.23
CA VAL A 205 -20.47 -8.35 -2.51
C VAL A 205 -21.35 -9.60 -2.39
N ASP A 206 -21.49 -10.38 -3.45
CA ASP A 206 -22.23 -11.65 -3.45
C ASP A 206 -21.64 -12.68 -2.49
N ARG A 207 -20.34 -12.57 -2.20
CA ARG A 207 -19.63 -13.36 -1.17
C ARG A 207 -19.77 -12.80 0.25
N GLY A 208 -20.52 -11.72 0.43
CA GLY A 208 -20.81 -11.10 1.72
C GLY A 208 -19.77 -10.09 2.18
N TYR A 209 -18.85 -9.66 1.33
CA TYR A 209 -17.86 -8.64 1.69
C TYR A 209 -18.38 -7.23 1.38
N PRO A 210 -18.30 -6.29 2.34
CA PRO A 210 -18.37 -4.88 2.01
C PRO A 210 -17.22 -4.50 1.05
N VAL A 211 -17.53 -3.69 0.04
CA VAL A 211 -16.56 -3.19 -0.94
C VAL A 211 -16.64 -1.68 -0.99
N TRP A 212 -15.48 -1.02 -0.88
CA TRP A 212 -15.30 0.39 -1.18
C TRP A 212 -14.54 0.56 -2.48
N VAL A 213 -14.77 1.68 -3.17
CA VAL A 213 -14.02 2.08 -4.36
C VAL A 213 -13.27 3.38 -4.06
N VAL A 214 -11.96 3.39 -4.30
CA VAL A 214 -11.12 4.59 -4.28
C VAL A 214 -10.77 4.93 -5.72
N SER A 215 -11.09 6.13 -6.17
CA SER A 215 -10.82 6.54 -7.56
C SER A 215 -10.53 8.02 -7.69
N ARG A 216 -10.01 8.44 -8.85
CA ARG A 216 -9.99 9.85 -9.25
C ARG A 216 -11.40 10.23 -9.74
N PRO A 217 -11.93 11.42 -9.41
CA PRO A 217 -13.28 11.83 -9.84
C PRO A 217 -13.54 11.68 -11.34
N ARG A 218 -12.53 11.97 -12.17
CA ARG A 218 -12.62 11.93 -13.64
C ARG A 218 -12.33 10.56 -14.26
N ALA A 219 -11.76 9.63 -13.49
CA ALA A 219 -11.39 8.30 -13.98
C ALA A 219 -12.43 7.23 -13.62
N LEU A 220 -13.38 7.54 -12.73
CA LEU A 220 -14.37 6.57 -12.28
C LEU A 220 -15.43 6.31 -13.36
N SER A 221 -15.45 5.08 -13.87
CA SER A 221 -16.44 4.62 -14.82
C SER A 221 -17.85 4.66 -14.21
N ARG A 222 -18.85 5.02 -15.04
CA ARG A 222 -20.26 5.02 -14.64
C ARG A 222 -20.71 3.66 -14.08
N ARG A 223 -20.25 2.58 -14.71
CA ARG A 223 -20.59 1.20 -14.33
C ARG A 223 -20.11 0.85 -12.91
N LEU A 224 -18.89 1.24 -12.55
CA LEU A 224 -18.34 0.99 -11.22
C LEU A 224 -18.94 1.95 -10.18
N ARG A 225 -19.19 3.21 -10.56
CA ARG A 225 -19.91 4.21 -9.73
C ARG A 225 -21.28 3.71 -9.30
N GLU A 226 -22.07 3.19 -10.22
CA GLU A 226 -23.43 2.70 -9.98
C GLU A 226 -23.44 1.53 -8.98
N ARG A 227 -22.46 0.62 -9.09
CA ARG A 227 -22.32 -0.53 -8.17
C ARG A 227 -21.87 -0.13 -6.77
N ALA A 228 -20.88 0.75 -6.70
CA ALA A 228 -20.32 1.20 -5.43
C ALA A 228 -21.28 2.10 -4.64
N GLY A 229 -22.18 2.82 -5.32
CA GLY A 229 -23.18 3.67 -4.68
C GLY A 229 -22.55 4.78 -3.84
N ASP A 230 -22.83 4.77 -2.53
CA ASP A 230 -22.28 5.70 -1.54
C ASP A 230 -20.86 5.31 -1.05
N ARG A 231 -20.37 4.11 -1.39
CA ARG A 231 -19.06 3.59 -0.97
C ARG A 231 -17.93 3.98 -1.93
N VAL A 232 -17.93 5.24 -2.35
CA VAL A 232 -16.89 5.82 -3.20
C VAL A 232 -16.10 6.86 -2.42
N LEU A 233 -14.79 6.68 -2.41
CA LEU A 233 -13.81 7.60 -1.85
C LEU A 233 -13.02 8.19 -3.02
N TYR A 234 -12.77 9.50 -2.97
CA TYR A 234 -12.06 10.19 -4.03
C TYR A 234 -10.66 10.58 -3.59
N LEU A 235 -9.68 10.32 -4.46
CA LEU A 235 -8.38 10.98 -4.36
C LEU A 235 -8.56 12.48 -4.64
N PRO A 236 -7.78 13.35 -3.99
CA PRO A 236 -7.80 14.78 -4.32
C PRO A 236 -7.44 14.98 -5.79
N ASP A 237 -8.09 15.95 -6.43
CA ASP A 237 -7.80 16.36 -7.81
C ASP A 237 -6.54 17.26 -7.77
N THR A 238 -5.38 16.70 -7.41
CA THR A 238 -4.15 17.48 -7.16
C THR A 238 -3.48 18.01 -8.42
N GLY A 239 -4.00 17.72 -9.62
CA GLY A 239 -3.42 18.20 -10.88
C GLY A 239 -1.97 17.77 -11.09
N LEU A 240 -1.44 16.86 -10.28
CA LEU A 240 -0.17 16.20 -10.49
C LEU A 240 -0.37 15.18 -11.61
N ILE A 241 -0.26 15.69 -12.83
CA ILE A 241 0.45 15.19 -14.03
C ILE A 241 0.17 16.20 -15.16
#